data_AF-A0A6I5CN23-F1
#
_entry.id   AF-A0A6I5CN23-F1
#
_cell.length_a   1.000
_cell.length_b   1.000
_cell.length_c   1.000
_cell.angle_alpha   90.00
_cell.angle_beta   90.00
_cell.angle_gamma   90.00
#
_symmetry.space_group_name_H-M   'P 1'
#
loop_
_entity.id
_entity.type
_entity.pdbx_description
1 polymer ?
#
loop_
_entity_poly.entity_id
_entity_poly.type
_entity_poly.pdbx_seq_one_letter_code
_entity_poly.pdbx_strand_id
1 'polypeptide(L)'
;YVSRATGRPDVVLGLPMMGRMGSAALRVPGMVMNVLPLRLAVTPGATFAALVRQVVLGVREVRRHQRYRYEDIRRDLGLLGEQRALVGPLVNVMPFDYGVDFAGAPVRARNLSAGPVEDLTVNVYDRADGRGLAIDHDGNPALYDDEALATHQERLLHLLEQVAECDPHAPTAALGIAGAAELPLVLEEFNRTARAVPPTTLVGPIEAQAARTPDAVAVTDGTLSLTYAELDVRANRLAHHLQGLGAGPGAVVAVSVPRSVELVVALLAVVKAGAACL
;
A
#
# COMPACT_ATOMS: atom_id res chain seq x y z
N TYR A 1 9.07 3.27 -8.10
CA TYR A 1 8.13 4.12 -7.35
C TYR A 1 6.69 3.64 -7.43
N VAL A 2 6.00 3.77 -8.58
CA VAL A 2 4.55 3.45 -8.74
C VAL A 2 4.16 2.08 -8.20
N SER A 3 4.95 1.03 -8.48
CA SER A 3 4.70 -0.31 -7.94
C SER A 3 4.63 -0.36 -6.40
N ARG A 4 5.46 0.42 -5.71
CA ARG A 4 5.46 0.51 -4.24
C ARG A 4 4.31 1.35 -3.72
N ALA A 5 4.04 2.50 -4.36
CA ALA A 5 2.95 3.38 -3.96
C ALA A 5 1.57 2.72 -4.11
N THR A 6 1.41 1.84 -5.09
CA THR A 6 0.15 1.15 -5.37
C THR A 6 0.06 -0.27 -4.77
N GLY A 7 1.16 -0.79 -4.23
CA GLY A 7 1.27 -2.19 -3.81
C GLY A 7 1.14 -3.20 -4.97
N ARG A 8 1.25 -2.76 -6.23
CA ARG A 8 1.06 -3.62 -7.41
C ARG A 8 2.39 -4.02 -8.03
N PRO A 9 2.63 -5.31 -8.30
CA PRO A 9 3.85 -5.76 -8.97
C PRO A 9 3.80 -5.52 -10.48
N ASP A 10 2.61 -5.45 -11.09
CA ASP A 10 2.45 -5.16 -12.52
C ASP A 10 1.88 -3.75 -12.68
N VAL A 11 2.64 -2.87 -13.35
CA VAL A 11 2.29 -1.46 -13.54
C VAL A 11 2.36 -1.08 -15.00
N VAL A 12 1.42 -0.24 -15.44
CA VAL A 12 1.41 0.33 -16.79
C VAL A 12 1.61 1.83 -16.68
N LEU A 13 2.73 2.33 -17.19
CA LEU A 13 3.04 3.75 -17.22
C LEU A 13 2.68 4.33 -18.57
N GLY A 14 2.25 5.60 -18.59
CA GLY A 14 2.13 6.35 -19.83
C GLY A 14 3.48 6.93 -20.22
N LEU A 15 3.92 6.67 -21.44
CA LEU A 15 5.17 7.19 -21.98
C LEU A 15 4.87 8.15 -23.14
N PRO A 16 5.06 9.47 -22.95
CA PRO A 16 5.00 10.42 -24.05
C PRO A 16 6.11 10.16 -25.06
N MET A 17 5.71 9.99 -26.31
CA MET A 17 6.56 9.81 -27.48
C MET A 17 6.34 10.99 -28.41
N MET A 18 7.40 11.52 -29.01
CA MET A 18 7.29 12.68 -29.91
C MET A 18 6.41 12.41 -31.14
N GLY A 19 6.24 11.14 -31.53
CA GLY A 19 5.52 10.73 -32.75
C GLY A 19 6.19 11.17 -34.06
N ARG A 20 7.33 11.86 -33.97
CA ARG A 20 8.10 12.39 -35.11
C ARG A 20 9.16 11.37 -35.55
N MET A 21 9.14 11.01 -36.83
CA MET A 21 10.15 10.14 -37.44
C MET A 21 10.80 10.82 -38.64
N GLY A 22 12.12 10.79 -38.70
CA GLY A 22 12.91 11.41 -39.77
C GLY A 22 13.13 12.91 -39.57
N SER A 23 14.13 13.44 -40.29
CA SER A 23 14.61 14.82 -40.14
C SER A 23 13.60 15.88 -40.57
N ALA A 24 12.74 15.58 -41.56
CA ALA A 24 11.71 16.49 -42.03
C ALA A 24 10.63 16.71 -40.95
N ALA A 25 10.10 15.62 -40.36
CA ALA A 25 9.07 15.71 -39.34
C ALA A 25 9.52 16.45 -38.08
N LEU A 26 10.82 16.44 -37.75
CA LEU A 26 11.34 17.20 -36.60
C LEU A 26 11.24 18.73 -36.78
N ARG A 27 11.19 19.22 -38.01
CA ARG A 27 11.19 20.66 -38.33
C ARG A 27 9.80 21.23 -38.58
N VAL A 28 8.75 20.40 -38.56
CA VAL A 28 7.37 20.83 -38.83
C VAL A 28 6.68 21.22 -37.53
N PRO A 29 6.27 22.47 -37.31
CA PRO A 29 5.47 22.82 -36.14
C PRO A 29 4.15 22.04 -36.12
N GLY A 30 3.78 21.45 -34.98
CA GLY A 30 2.53 20.68 -34.86
C GLY A 30 2.43 19.80 -33.61
N MET A 31 1.20 19.46 -33.23
CA MET A 31 0.90 18.54 -32.13
C MET A 31 0.91 17.11 -32.65
N VAL A 32 2.05 16.42 -32.48
CA VAL A 32 2.30 15.04 -32.97
C VAL A 32 2.68 14.08 -31.85
N MET A 33 2.70 14.56 -30.60
CA MET A 33 2.97 13.74 -29.44
C MET A 33 1.91 12.65 -29.31
N ASN A 34 2.35 11.46 -28.92
CA ASN A 34 1.51 10.31 -28.66
C ASN A 34 1.89 9.71 -27.30
N VAL A 35 0.92 9.23 -26.53
CA VAL A 35 1.18 8.59 -25.22
C VAL A 35 0.98 7.10 -25.38
N LEU A 36 1.98 6.30 -24.98
CA LEU A 36 1.94 4.86 -25.17
C LEU A 36 2.16 4.10 -23.86
N PRO A 37 1.47 2.96 -23.68
CA PRO A 37 1.61 2.15 -22.49
C PRO A 37 3.00 1.48 -22.44
N LEU A 38 3.68 1.63 -21.31
CA LEU A 38 4.86 0.85 -20.94
C LEU A 38 4.50 -0.02 -19.73
N ARG A 39 4.24 -1.31 -19.98
CA ARG A 39 3.95 -2.29 -18.94
C ARG A 39 5.24 -2.85 -18.34
N LEU A 40 5.33 -2.85 -17.02
CA LEU A 40 6.49 -3.30 -16.26
C LEU A 40 6.05 -4.23 -15.11
N ALA A 41 6.70 -5.38 -15.01
CA ALA A 41 6.66 -6.22 -13.82
C ALA A 41 7.80 -5.86 -12.86
N VAL A 42 7.47 -5.71 -11.58
CA VAL A 42 8.35 -5.40 -10.45
C VAL A 42 8.08 -6.43 -9.37
N THR A 43 8.83 -7.53 -9.42
CA THR A 43 8.74 -8.60 -8.41
C THR A 43 9.76 -8.38 -7.30
N PRO A 44 9.47 -8.73 -6.03
CA PRO A 44 10.39 -8.50 -4.91
C PRO A 44 11.80 -9.07 -5.12
N GLY A 45 11.91 -10.26 -5.75
CA GLY A 45 13.19 -10.91 -6.05
C GLY A 45 13.92 -10.40 -7.30
N ALA A 46 13.31 -9.53 -8.11
CA ALA A 46 13.99 -8.95 -9.27
C ALA A 46 15.02 -7.92 -8.82
N THR A 47 16.13 -7.84 -9.54
CA THR A 47 17.21 -6.87 -9.28
C THR A 47 16.93 -5.53 -9.97
N PHE A 48 17.53 -4.45 -9.48
CA PHE A 48 17.40 -3.14 -10.11
C PHE A 48 17.93 -3.15 -11.56
N ALA A 49 19.06 -3.81 -11.81
CA ALA A 49 19.62 -3.99 -13.14
C ALA A 49 18.66 -4.74 -14.09
N ALA A 50 17.91 -5.73 -13.58
CA ALA A 50 16.90 -6.44 -14.38
C ALA A 50 15.72 -5.51 -14.74
N LEU A 51 15.27 -4.68 -13.80
CA LEU A 51 14.23 -3.69 -14.04
C LEU A 51 14.65 -2.66 -15.09
N VAL A 52 15.88 -2.13 -15.01
CA VAL A 52 16.43 -1.21 -16.04
C VAL A 52 16.46 -1.88 -17.41
N ARG A 53 16.88 -3.15 -17.50
CA ARG A 53 16.85 -3.90 -18.77
C ARG A 53 15.43 -4.02 -19.32
N GLN A 54 14.44 -4.29 -18.46
CA GLN A 54 13.04 -4.36 -18.86
C GLN A 54 12.52 -3.03 -19.42
N VAL A 55 12.87 -1.91 -18.77
CA VAL A 55 12.53 -0.56 -19.25
C VAL A 55 13.19 -0.29 -20.62
N VAL A 56 14.48 -0.58 -20.78
CA VAL A 56 15.19 -0.38 -22.06
C VAL A 56 14.57 -1.19 -23.20
N LEU A 57 14.22 -2.46 -22.95
CA LEU A 57 13.58 -3.31 -23.96
C LEU A 57 12.17 -2.81 -24.28
N GLY A 58 11.37 -2.47 -23.26
CA GLY A 58 10.01 -1.96 -23.44
C GLY A 58 9.96 -0.63 -24.21
N VAL A 59 10.81 0.33 -23.86
CA VAL A 59 10.91 1.62 -24.58
C VAL A 59 11.33 1.41 -26.04
N ARG A 60 12.25 0.48 -26.32
CA ARG A 60 12.64 0.13 -27.70
C ARG A 60 11.49 -0.45 -28.50
N GLU A 61 10.65 -1.27 -27.87
CA GLU A 61 9.48 -1.90 -28.46
C GLU A 61 8.39 -0.86 -28.77
N VAL A 62 8.01 -0.06 -27.76
CA VAL A 62 7.08 1.08 -27.89
C VAL A 62 7.52 2.04 -29.00
N ARG A 63 8.81 2.37 -29.10
CA ARG A 63 9.34 3.27 -30.13
C ARG A 63 9.12 2.76 -31.56
N ARG A 64 9.15 1.44 -31.79
CA ARG A 64 8.89 0.86 -33.12
C ARG A 64 7.45 1.08 -33.58
N HIS A 65 6.53 1.14 -32.62
CA HIS A 65 5.09 1.28 -32.85
C HIS A 65 4.55 2.68 -32.54
N GLN A 66 5.43 3.68 -32.35
CA GLN A 66 5.06 4.97 -31.78
C GLN A 66 4.02 5.80 -32.56
N ARG A 67 3.75 5.42 -33.82
CA ARG A 67 2.76 6.08 -34.70
C ARG A 67 1.34 5.58 -34.49
N TYR A 68 1.14 4.44 -33.82
CA TYR A 68 -0.19 3.93 -33.54
C TYR A 68 -0.80 4.73 -32.38
N ARG A 69 -1.91 5.43 -32.62
CA ARG A 69 -2.40 6.44 -31.68
C ARG A 69 -3.02 5.82 -30.44
N TYR A 70 -2.86 6.48 -29.30
CA TYR A 70 -3.47 6.09 -28.04
C TYR A 70 -4.99 5.84 -28.16
N GLU A 71 -5.69 6.70 -28.90
CA GLU A 71 -7.15 6.60 -29.08
C GLU A 71 -7.53 5.35 -29.89
N ASP A 72 -6.71 4.97 -30.87
CA ASP A 72 -6.92 3.77 -31.66
C ASP A 72 -6.68 2.51 -30.81
N ILE A 73 -5.66 2.50 -29.94
CA ILE A 73 -5.44 1.40 -28.98
C ILE A 73 -6.64 1.23 -28.06
N ARG A 74 -7.16 2.33 -27.50
CA ARG A 74 -8.35 2.30 -26.64
C ARG A 74 -9.57 1.75 -27.36
N ARG A 75 -9.79 2.17 -28.61
CA ARG A 75 -10.88 1.65 -29.45
C ARG A 75 -10.74 0.15 -29.65
N ASP A 76 -9.57 -0.32 -30.04
CA ASP A 76 -9.37 -1.73 -30.41
C ASP A 76 -9.44 -2.66 -29.18
N LEU A 77 -9.09 -2.14 -27.99
CA LEU A 77 -9.26 -2.84 -26.71
C LEU A 77 -10.70 -2.76 -26.16
N GLY A 78 -11.63 -2.10 -26.86
CA GLY A 78 -13.01 -1.95 -26.41
C GLY A 78 -13.19 -1.03 -25.20
N LEU A 79 -12.21 -0.16 -24.92
CA LEU A 79 -12.20 0.76 -23.76
C LEU A 79 -12.92 2.10 -24.04
N LEU A 80 -13.80 2.13 -25.04
CA LEU A 80 -14.59 3.31 -25.37
C LEU A 80 -15.81 3.38 -24.46
N GLY A 81 -15.94 4.47 -23.68
CA GLY A 81 -17.08 4.69 -22.78
C GLY A 81 -16.85 4.28 -21.33
N GLU A 82 -15.80 3.50 -21.04
CA GLU A 82 -15.33 3.30 -19.67
C GLU A 82 -14.45 4.49 -19.26
N GLN A 83 -14.63 5.03 -18.04
CA GLN A 83 -13.66 5.96 -17.42
C GLN A 83 -12.36 5.26 -17.00
N ARG A 84 -12.06 4.09 -17.59
CA ARG A 84 -10.89 3.30 -17.29
C ARG A 84 -9.72 3.78 -18.14
N ALA A 85 -8.75 4.41 -17.49
CA ALA A 85 -7.50 4.78 -18.13
C ALA A 85 -6.72 3.53 -18.55
N LEU A 86 -6.13 3.55 -19.75
CA LEU A 86 -5.28 2.45 -20.26
C LEU A 86 -3.92 2.44 -19.56
N VAL A 87 -3.45 3.61 -19.14
CA VAL A 87 -2.19 3.83 -18.45
C VAL A 87 -2.46 4.45 -17.09
N GLY A 88 -1.57 4.19 -16.12
CA GLY A 88 -1.54 4.93 -14.86
C GLY A 88 -0.75 6.24 -15.03
N PRO A 89 0.16 6.57 -14.10
CA PRO A 89 0.94 7.80 -14.17
C PRO A 89 1.78 7.93 -15.45
N LEU A 90 1.91 9.17 -15.91
CA LEU A 90 2.78 9.54 -17.03
C LEU A 90 4.20 9.77 -16.52
N VAL A 91 5.19 9.24 -17.23
CA VAL A 91 6.61 9.55 -16.98
C VAL A 91 7.18 10.16 -18.24
N ASN A 92 7.46 11.46 -18.18
CA ASN A 92 7.92 12.25 -19.30
C ASN A 92 9.37 12.69 -19.07
N VAL A 93 10.28 12.17 -19.89
CA VAL A 93 11.70 12.56 -19.82
C VAL A 93 11.99 13.50 -20.98
N MET A 94 12.30 14.75 -20.66
CA MET A 94 12.47 15.86 -21.59
C MET A 94 13.91 16.39 -21.55
N PRO A 95 14.81 15.81 -22.36
CA PRO A 95 16.20 16.27 -22.48
C PRO A 95 16.29 17.44 -23.50
N PHE A 96 15.44 18.45 -23.36
CA PHE A 96 15.40 19.58 -24.29
C PHE A 96 16.10 20.81 -23.72
N ASP A 97 17.01 21.35 -24.50
CA ASP A 97 17.50 22.71 -24.31
C ASP A 97 16.53 23.70 -24.98
N TYR A 98 15.94 24.57 -24.16
CA TYR A 98 15.11 25.69 -24.62
C TYR A 98 15.93 26.99 -24.72
N GLY A 99 17.26 26.90 -24.72
CA GLY A 99 18.18 28.00 -24.89
C GLY A 99 17.90 28.73 -26.19
N VAL A 100 17.28 29.90 -26.07
CA VAL A 100 17.14 30.85 -27.16
C VAL A 100 18.01 32.04 -26.80
N ASP A 101 18.87 32.46 -27.74
CA ASP A 101 19.58 33.72 -27.63
C ASP A 101 18.82 34.77 -28.44
N PHE A 102 18.60 35.93 -27.83
CA PHE A 102 18.04 37.08 -28.52
C PHE A 102 19.03 38.23 -28.50
N ALA A 103 19.85 38.33 -29.56
CA ALA A 103 20.86 39.36 -29.73
C ALA A 103 21.87 39.45 -28.57
N GLY A 104 22.34 38.30 -28.07
CA GLY A 104 23.28 38.20 -26.95
C GLY A 104 22.61 38.26 -25.57
N ALA A 105 21.28 38.37 -25.52
CA ALA A 105 20.52 38.27 -24.28
C ALA A 105 20.06 36.82 -24.04
N PRO A 106 20.47 36.18 -22.93
CA PRO A 106 20.05 34.82 -22.62
C PRO A 106 18.55 34.79 -22.27
N VAL A 107 17.78 33.94 -22.95
CA VAL A 107 16.36 33.72 -22.66
C VAL A 107 16.19 32.53 -21.73
N ARG A 108 15.26 32.65 -20.77
CA ARG A 108 14.84 31.54 -19.92
C ARG A 108 13.41 31.14 -20.19
N ALA A 109 13.21 29.99 -20.83
CA ALA A 109 11.89 29.39 -20.97
C ALA A 109 11.40 28.81 -19.63
N ARG A 110 10.16 29.15 -19.27
CA ARG A 110 9.44 28.56 -18.15
C ARG A 110 8.13 27.98 -18.68
N ASN A 111 7.97 26.67 -18.55
CA ASN A 111 6.70 26.01 -18.84
C ASN A 111 5.74 26.33 -17.69
N LEU A 112 4.56 26.87 -18.03
CA LEU A 112 3.52 27.16 -17.03
C LEU A 112 2.51 26.03 -16.90
N SER A 113 2.30 25.28 -17.97
CA SER A 113 1.43 24.10 -18.00
C SER A 113 1.83 23.21 -19.16
N ALA A 114 1.84 21.89 -18.93
CA ALA A 114 2.03 20.87 -19.98
C ALA A 114 0.69 20.41 -20.60
N GLY A 115 -0.43 20.98 -20.16
CA GLY A 115 -1.78 20.52 -20.47
C GLY A 115 -2.47 19.86 -19.29
N PRO A 116 -3.70 19.34 -19.48
CA PRO A 116 -4.43 18.65 -18.42
C PRO A 116 -3.74 17.33 -18.05
N VAL A 117 -3.81 16.98 -16.76
CA VAL A 117 -3.33 15.71 -16.23
C VAL A 117 -4.53 14.90 -15.75
N GLU A 118 -4.66 13.66 -16.23
CA GLU A 118 -5.76 12.78 -15.82
C GLU A 118 -5.57 12.21 -14.41
N ASP A 119 -4.33 11.88 -14.05
CA ASP A 119 -3.93 11.29 -12.77
C ASP A 119 -2.69 12.00 -12.19
N LEU A 120 -1.50 11.42 -12.39
CA LEU A 120 -0.21 11.96 -11.97
C LEU A 120 0.77 11.95 -13.16
N THR A 121 1.52 13.03 -13.34
CA THR A 121 2.63 13.13 -14.31
C THR A 121 3.92 13.45 -13.58
N VAL A 122 4.95 12.65 -13.84
CA VAL A 122 6.33 12.91 -13.41
C VAL A 122 7.10 13.43 -14.62
N ASN A 123 7.41 14.73 -14.59
CA ASN A 123 8.19 15.40 -15.62
C ASN A 123 9.64 15.49 -15.19
N VAL A 124 10.55 14.91 -15.96
CA VAL A 124 12.00 14.95 -15.71
C VAL A 124 12.65 15.82 -16.78
N TYR A 125 13.17 16.97 -16.37
CA TYR A 125 13.87 17.91 -17.23
C TYR A 125 15.38 17.77 -17.06
N ASP A 126 16.07 17.53 -18.17
CA ASP A 126 17.51 17.66 -18.27
C ASP A 126 17.81 18.77 -19.29
N ARG A 127 18.04 19.98 -18.79
CA ARG A 127 18.24 21.18 -19.62
C ARG A 127 19.69 21.38 -20.07
N ALA A 128 20.62 20.52 -19.61
CA ALA A 128 22.05 20.67 -19.84
C ALA A 128 22.62 22.08 -19.49
N ASP A 129 21.95 22.84 -18.61
CA ASP A 129 22.30 24.22 -18.22
C ASP A 129 23.18 24.29 -16.97
N GLY A 130 23.72 23.14 -16.53
CA GLY A 130 24.55 23.00 -15.34
C GLY A 130 23.78 22.99 -14.01
N ARG A 131 22.45 23.07 -14.00
CA ARG A 131 21.63 23.07 -12.77
C ARG A 131 21.20 21.68 -12.30
N GLY A 132 21.58 20.63 -13.04
CA GLY A 132 21.18 19.25 -12.77
C GLY A 132 19.77 18.93 -13.27
N LEU A 133 19.26 17.78 -12.84
CA LEU A 133 17.92 17.30 -13.18
C LEU A 133 16.86 18.06 -12.37
N ALA A 134 15.81 18.51 -13.03
CA ALA A 134 14.60 18.99 -12.36
C ALA A 134 13.47 17.96 -12.54
N ILE A 135 12.78 17.63 -11.45
CA ILE A 135 11.70 16.66 -11.42
C ILE A 135 10.46 17.35 -10.87
N ASP A 136 9.45 17.52 -11.72
CA ASP A 136 8.17 18.14 -11.36
C ASP A 136 7.07 17.08 -11.32
N HIS A 137 6.17 17.21 -10.35
CA HIS A 137 4.95 16.42 -10.22
C HIS A 137 3.74 17.28 -10.54
N ASP A 138 2.99 16.90 -11.57
CA ASP A 138 1.71 17.51 -11.88
C ASP A 138 0.60 16.49 -11.59
N GLY A 139 -0.35 16.85 -10.73
CA GLY A 139 -1.49 16.01 -10.37
C GLY A 139 -2.82 16.57 -10.84
N ASN A 140 -3.80 15.69 -11.06
CA ASN A 140 -5.19 16.09 -11.21
C ASN A 140 -5.68 16.71 -9.89
N PRO A 141 -6.12 17.98 -9.86
CA PRO A 141 -6.55 18.64 -8.62
C PRO A 141 -7.83 18.05 -8.00
N ALA A 142 -8.56 17.20 -8.74
CA ALA A 142 -9.67 16.43 -8.19
C ALA A 142 -9.21 15.19 -7.40
N LEU A 143 -7.95 14.77 -7.56
CA LEU A 143 -7.36 13.56 -6.96
C LEU A 143 -6.24 13.85 -5.97
N TYR A 144 -5.52 14.97 -6.16
CA TYR A 144 -4.35 15.34 -5.38
C TYR A 144 -4.41 16.80 -4.94
N ASP A 145 -4.03 17.05 -3.69
CA ASP A 145 -3.67 18.38 -3.20
C ASP A 145 -2.14 18.56 -3.19
N ASP A 146 -1.70 19.78 -2.88
CA ASP A 146 -0.28 20.14 -2.87
C ASP A 146 0.53 19.31 -1.86
N GLU A 147 -0.07 18.96 -0.71
CA GLU A 147 0.58 18.14 0.33
C GLU A 147 0.79 16.69 -0.13
N ALA A 148 -0.20 16.10 -0.80
CA ALA A 148 -0.09 14.77 -1.39
C ALA A 148 0.97 14.73 -2.49
N LEU A 149 1.04 15.76 -3.35
CA LEU A 149 2.08 15.87 -4.39
C LEU A 149 3.48 16.05 -3.80
N ALA A 150 3.62 16.90 -2.77
CA ALA A 150 4.87 17.06 -2.04
C ALA A 150 5.32 15.76 -1.38
N THR A 151 4.40 15.04 -0.73
CA THR A 151 4.68 13.72 -0.16
C THR A 151 5.13 12.73 -1.25
N HIS A 152 4.46 12.73 -2.41
CA HIS A 152 4.90 11.87 -3.51
C HIS A 152 6.28 12.25 -4.05
N GLN A 153 6.61 13.54 -4.09
CA GLN A 153 7.93 14.05 -4.49
C GLN A 153 9.01 13.59 -3.50
N GLU A 154 8.80 13.79 -2.20
CA GLU A 154 9.75 13.40 -1.17
C GLU A 154 10.03 11.89 -1.20
N ARG A 155 8.98 11.06 -1.29
CA ARG A 155 9.12 9.60 -1.38
C ARG A 155 9.82 9.16 -2.67
N LEU A 156 9.60 9.85 -3.79
CA LEU A 156 10.30 9.55 -5.05
C LEU A 156 11.79 9.91 -4.95
N LEU A 157 12.12 11.09 -4.43
CA LEU A 157 13.51 11.53 -4.24
C LEU A 157 14.25 10.59 -3.28
N HIS A 158 13.63 10.20 -2.17
CA HIS A 158 14.18 9.23 -1.24
C HIS A 158 14.49 7.89 -1.92
N LEU A 159 13.58 7.39 -2.77
CA LEU A 159 13.83 6.19 -3.54
C LEU A 159 14.99 6.36 -4.54
N LEU A 160 15.11 7.52 -5.18
CA LEU A 160 16.19 7.80 -6.13
C LEU A 160 17.56 7.85 -5.44
N GLU A 161 17.64 8.40 -4.23
CA GLU A 161 18.84 8.37 -3.39
C GLU A 161 19.24 6.93 -3.06
N GLN A 162 18.29 6.10 -2.59
CA GLN A 162 18.55 4.68 -2.34
C GLN A 162 19.03 3.94 -3.60
N VAL A 163 18.42 4.23 -4.75
CA VAL A 163 18.80 3.62 -6.03
C VAL A 163 20.21 4.04 -6.46
N ALA A 164 20.61 5.29 -6.22
CA ALA A 164 21.93 5.80 -6.57
C ALA A 164 23.06 5.11 -5.78
N GLU A 165 22.78 4.67 -4.56
CA GLU A 165 23.75 4.04 -3.66
C GLU A 165 23.67 2.50 -3.64
N CYS A 166 22.60 1.91 -4.16
CA CYS A 166 22.39 0.46 -4.08
C CYS A 166 23.32 -0.33 -5.00
N ASP A 167 23.58 -1.60 -4.63
CA ASP A 167 24.08 -2.58 -5.58
C ASP A 167 22.98 -2.88 -6.63
N PRO A 168 23.22 -2.64 -7.94
CA PRO A 168 22.24 -2.93 -8.98
C PRO A 168 21.81 -4.40 -9.07
N HIS A 169 22.59 -5.32 -8.49
CA HIS A 169 22.30 -6.74 -8.40
C HIS A 169 21.58 -7.14 -7.11
N ALA A 170 21.36 -6.21 -6.17
CA ALA A 170 20.53 -6.46 -5.00
C ALA A 170 19.03 -6.54 -5.40
N PRO A 171 18.22 -7.30 -4.63
CA PRO A 171 16.78 -7.35 -4.85
C PRO A 171 16.13 -5.97 -4.66
N THR A 172 15.23 -5.62 -5.58
CA THR A 172 14.44 -4.38 -5.47
C THR A 172 13.60 -4.35 -4.20
N ALA A 173 13.29 -5.49 -3.58
CA ALA A 173 12.63 -5.59 -2.27
C ALA A 173 13.23 -4.67 -1.20
N ALA A 174 14.56 -4.50 -1.21
CA ALA A 174 15.29 -3.67 -0.26
C ALA A 174 15.06 -2.16 -0.44
N LEU A 175 14.55 -1.75 -1.61
CA LEU A 175 14.27 -0.35 -1.93
C LEU A 175 12.86 0.03 -1.46
N GLY A 176 12.80 0.91 -0.46
CA GLY A 176 11.59 1.42 0.15
C GLY A 176 11.19 2.78 -0.40
N ILE A 177 9.93 3.18 -0.16
CA ILE A 177 9.46 4.55 -0.44
C ILE A 177 9.02 5.29 0.82
N ALA A 178 9.08 4.66 1.99
CA ALA A 178 8.74 5.31 3.25
C ALA A 178 9.83 6.33 3.57
N GLY A 179 9.45 7.59 3.75
CA GLY A 179 10.37 8.65 4.13
C GLY A 179 10.93 8.48 5.54
N ALA A 180 11.94 9.27 5.87
CA ALA A 180 12.65 9.19 7.15
C ALA A 180 11.74 9.39 8.38
N ALA A 181 10.67 10.17 8.27
CA ALA A 181 9.71 10.39 9.35
C ALA A 181 8.61 9.31 9.41
N GLU A 182 8.32 8.64 8.30
CA GLU A 182 7.20 7.69 8.20
C GLU A 182 7.53 6.35 8.86
N LEU A 183 8.77 5.88 8.69
CA LEU A 183 9.16 4.58 9.20
C LEU A 183 9.16 4.53 10.75
N PRO A 184 9.74 5.49 11.49
CA PRO A 184 9.60 5.53 12.96
C PRO A 184 8.16 5.72 13.41
N LEU A 185 7.37 6.54 12.71
CA LEU A 185 5.95 6.73 13.03
C LEU A 185 5.18 5.40 12.98
N VAL A 186 5.37 4.61 11.92
CA VAL A 186 4.66 3.34 11.75
C VAL A 186 5.23 2.25 12.65
N LEU A 187 6.56 2.11 12.72
CA LEU A 187 7.20 1.02 13.44
C LEU A 187 7.23 1.22 14.95
N GLU A 188 7.30 2.46 15.42
CA GLU A 188 7.48 2.78 16.83
C GLU A 188 6.26 3.47 17.43
N GLU A 189 5.85 4.62 16.89
CA GLU A 189 4.77 5.44 17.48
C GLU A 189 3.44 4.71 17.49
N PHE A 190 2.99 4.22 16.32
CA PHE A 190 1.73 3.47 16.20
C PHE A 190 1.78 2.13 16.96
N ASN A 191 2.97 1.54 17.08
CA ASN A 191 3.16 0.27 17.79
C ASN A 191 3.50 0.44 19.27
N ARG A 192 3.47 1.67 19.83
CA ARG A 192 3.68 1.93 21.26
C ARG A 192 2.46 1.52 22.09
N THR A 193 2.12 0.25 22.00
CA THR A 193 0.96 -0.40 22.61
C THR A 193 1.34 -1.21 23.86
N ALA A 194 2.62 -1.20 24.24
CA ALA A 194 3.12 -1.88 25.43
C ALA A 194 2.42 -1.36 26.69
N ARG A 195 1.59 -2.23 27.28
CA ARG A 195 0.87 -1.97 28.51
C ARG A 195 1.06 -3.15 29.44
N ALA A 196 1.57 -2.89 30.64
CA ALA A 196 1.66 -3.91 31.66
C ALA A 196 0.25 -4.35 32.07
N VAL A 197 -0.05 -5.64 31.90
CA VAL A 197 -1.26 -6.29 32.38
C VAL A 197 -0.83 -7.31 33.44
N PRO A 198 -1.49 -7.38 34.60
CA PRO A 198 -1.12 -8.35 35.64
C PRO A 198 -1.13 -9.78 35.09
N PRO A 199 -0.15 -10.63 35.46
CA PRO A 199 -0.14 -12.01 35.03
C PRO A 199 -1.33 -12.73 35.68
N THR A 200 -2.31 -13.10 34.87
CA THR A 200 -3.50 -13.83 35.31
C THR A 200 -4.08 -14.65 34.18
N THR A 201 -4.94 -15.61 34.51
CA THR A 201 -5.74 -16.34 33.54
C THR A 201 -7.10 -15.66 33.39
N LEU A 202 -7.92 -16.12 32.44
CA LEU A 202 -9.34 -15.70 32.40
C LEU A 202 -10.08 -16.01 33.70
N VAL A 203 -9.69 -17.06 34.43
CA VAL A 203 -10.34 -17.51 35.67
C VAL A 203 -10.08 -16.54 36.83
N GLY A 204 -8.87 -16.00 36.94
CA GLY A 204 -8.46 -15.17 38.09
C GLY A 204 -9.38 -13.96 38.35
N PRO A 205 -9.65 -13.09 37.36
CA PRO A 205 -10.57 -11.98 37.53
C PRO A 205 -12.01 -12.39 37.83
N ILE A 206 -12.46 -13.55 37.34
CA ILE A 206 -13.82 -14.07 37.55
C ILE A 206 -13.99 -14.53 39.00
N GLU A 207 -13.03 -15.31 39.52
CA GLU A 207 -13.03 -15.74 40.93
C GLU A 207 -12.87 -14.55 41.88
N ALA A 208 -11.99 -13.60 41.54
CA ALA A 208 -11.85 -12.36 42.30
C ALA A 208 -13.16 -11.54 42.31
N GLN A 209 -13.87 -11.46 41.19
CA GLN A 209 -15.18 -10.81 41.14
C GLN A 209 -16.22 -11.56 41.98
N ALA A 210 -16.24 -12.88 41.93
CA ALA A 210 -17.16 -13.70 42.72
C ALA A 210 -16.93 -13.57 44.22
N ALA A 211 -15.68 -13.44 44.66
CA ALA A 211 -15.35 -13.14 46.05
C ALA A 211 -15.76 -11.72 46.47
N ARG A 212 -15.67 -10.73 45.57
CA ARG A 212 -16.00 -9.33 45.88
C ARG A 212 -17.50 -9.05 46.00
N THR A 213 -18.30 -9.62 45.10
CA THR A 213 -19.75 -9.35 45.03
C THR A 213 -20.53 -10.66 44.83
N PRO A 214 -20.54 -11.56 45.82
CA PRO A 214 -21.06 -12.92 45.66
C PRO A 214 -22.56 -12.94 45.30
N ASP A 215 -23.35 -12.04 45.88
CA ASP A 215 -24.81 -12.01 45.73
C ASP A 215 -25.29 -11.19 44.51
N ALA A 216 -24.38 -10.54 43.80
CA ALA A 216 -24.73 -9.81 42.58
C ALA A 216 -25.02 -10.78 41.43
N VAL A 217 -26.02 -10.47 40.60
CA VAL A 217 -26.34 -11.25 39.40
C VAL A 217 -25.19 -11.16 38.40
N ALA A 218 -24.64 -12.31 38.01
CA ALA A 218 -23.54 -12.42 37.05
C ALA A 218 -24.03 -12.72 35.63
N VAL A 219 -25.01 -13.61 35.50
CA VAL A 219 -25.56 -14.04 34.21
C VAL A 219 -27.05 -14.30 34.32
N THR A 220 -27.80 -13.96 33.28
CA THR A 220 -29.22 -14.29 33.14
C THR A 220 -29.55 -14.56 31.68
N ASP A 221 -30.46 -15.50 31.42
CA ASP A 221 -31.05 -15.73 30.10
C ASP A 221 -32.51 -15.24 30.03
N GLY A 222 -32.95 -14.48 31.03
CA GLY A 222 -34.32 -13.98 31.18
C GLY A 222 -35.26 -14.96 31.89
N THR A 223 -34.93 -16.25 31.95
CA THR A 223 -35.69 -17.27 32.69
C THR A 223 -34.98 -17.72 33.95
N LEU A 224 -33.66 -17.87 33.89
CA LEU A 224 -32.79 -18.21 34.99
C LEU A 224 -31.75 -17.10 35.16
N SER A 225 -31.46 -16.76 36.41
CA SER A 225 -30.39 -15.85 36.79
C SER A 225 -29.49 -16.55 37.80
N LEU A 226 -28.18 -16.40 37.65
CA LEU A 226 -27.20 -16.85 38.63
C LEU A 226 -26.45 -15.67 39.20
N THR A 227 -26.25 -15.69 40.51
CA THR A 227 -25.28 -14.80 41.17
C THR A 227 -23.85 -15.20 40.81
N TYR A 228 -22.88 -14.33 41.09
CA TYR A 228 -21.47 -14.68 40.90
C TYR A 228 -21.06 -15.92 41.71
N ALA A 229 -21.53 -16.04 42.96
CA ALA A 229 -21.24 -17.20 43.79
C ALA A 229 -21.84 -18.49 43.22
N GLU A 230 -23.09 -18.43 42.74
CA GLU A 230 -23.75 -19.60 42.14
C GLU A 230 -23.09 -20.03 40.82
N LEU A 231 -22.71 -19.07 39.98
CA LEU A 231 -22.00 -19.32 38.73
C LEU A 231 -20.64 -19.99 38.99
N ASP A 232 -19.87 -19.46 39.94
CA ASP A 232 -18.55 -20.01 40.28
C ASP A 232 -18.64 -21.44 40.82
N VAL A 233 -19.58 -21.70 41.74
CA VAL A 233 -19.81 -23.05 42.28
C VAL A 233 -20.21 -24.04 41.19
N ARG A 234 -21.14 -23.67 40.30
CA ARG A 234 -21.57 -24.56 39.20
C ARG A 234 -20.43 -24.83 38.22
N ALA A 235 -19.68 -23.80 37.85
CA ALA A 235 -18.53 -23.93 36.95
C ALA A 235 -17.41 -24.77 37.57
N ASN A 236 -17.08 -24.59 38.85
CA ASN A 236 -16.07 -25.39 39.57
C ASN A 236 -16.45 -26.87 39.63
N ARG A 237 -17.73 -27.15 39.93
CA ARG A 237 -18.23 -28.53 39.98
C ARG A 237 -18.10 -29.22 38.63
N LEU A 238 -18.49 -28.54 37.55
CA LEU A 238 -18.36 -29.09 36.21
C LEU A 238 -16.88 -29.19 35.78
N ALA A 239 -16.03 -28.23 36.14
CA ALA A 239 -14.61 -28.27 35.84
C ALA A 239 -13.93 -29.51 36.44
N HIS A 240 -14.20 -29.83 37.71
CA HIS A 240 -13.68 -31.05 38.34
C HIS A 240 -14.19 -32.32 37.69
N HIS A 241 -15.44 -32.33 37.25
CA HIS A 241 -15.97 -33.47 36.49
C HIS A 241 -15.24 -33.65 35.15
N LEU A 242 -15.05 -32.56 34.40
CA LEU A 242 -14.30 -32.57 33.14
C LEU A 242 -12.84 -33.00 33.34
N GLN A 243 -12.20 -32.57 34.44
CA GLN A 243 -10.86 -33.03 34.81
C GLN A 243 -10.82 -34.53 35.05
N GLY A 244 -11.83 -35.09 35.70
CA GLY A 244 -12.00 -36.54 35.85
C GLY A 244 -12.17 -37.29 34.52
N LEU A 245 -12.63 -36.61 33.47
CA LEU A 245 -12.75 -37.13 32.10
C LEU A 245 -11.51 -36.86 31.24
N GLY A 246 -10.45 -36.28 31.79
CA GLY A 246 -9.20 -36.00 31.10
C GLY A 246 -9.08 -34.60 30.50
N ALA A 247 -10.00 -33.68 30.78
CA ALA A 247 -9.82 -32.27 30.43
C ALA A 247 -8.71 -31.63 31.28
N GLY A 248 -7.78 -30.95 30.64
CA GLY A 248 -6.64 -30.31 31.29
C GLY A 248 -5.88 -29.37 30.35
N PRO A 249 -4.73 -28.83 30.80
CA PRO A 249 -3.86 -28.01 29.97
C PRO A 249 -3.54 -28.65 28.62
N GLY A 250 -3.82 -27.92 27.54
CA GLY A 250 -3.58 -28.38 26.16
C GLY A 250 -4.70 -29.24 25.57
N ALA A 251 -5.71 -29.65 26.35
CA ALA A 251 -6.88 -30.33 25.84
C ALA A 251 -7.89 -29.34 25.22
N VAL A 252 -8.70 -29.85 24.29
CA VAL A 252 -9.80 -29.10 23.66
C VAL A 252 -11.11 -29.81 23.97
N VAL A 253 -12.09 -29.08 24.48
CA VAL A 253 -13.44 -29.59 24.82
C VAL A 253 -14.45 -28.90 23.92
N ALA A 254 -15.17 -29.68 23.11
CA ALA A 254 -16.25 -29.17 22.28
C ALA A 254 -17.50 -28.87 23.13
N VAL A 255 -18.08 -27.69 22.95
CA VAL A 255 -19.27 -27.26 23.70
C VAL A 255 -20.46 -27.09 22.75
N SER A 256 -21.37 -28.06 22.78
CA SER A 256 -22.60 -28.06 21.97
C SER A 256 -23.83 -27.90 22.86
N VAL A 257 -24.03 -26.69 23.40
CA VAL A 257 -25.16 -26.33 24.27
C VAL A 257 -25.88 -25.13 23.65
N PRO A 258 -27.23 -25.10 23.61
CA PRO A 258 -27.96 -23.93 23.12
C PRO A 258 -27.66 -22.70 23.99
N ARG A 259 -27.93 -21.49 23.47
CA ARG A 259 -27.74 -20.24 24.19
C ARG A 259 -28.60 -20.21 25.46
N SER A 260 -27.96 -20.34 26.62
CA SER A 260 -28.57 -20.33 27.95
C SER A 260 -27.53 -19.99 29.02
N VAL A 261 -27.96 -19.87 30.27
CA VAL A 261 -27.04 -19.81 31.43
C VAL A 261 -26.07 -21.00 31.46
N GLU A 262 -26.54 -22.20 31.09
CA GLU A 262 -25.72 -23.42 31.12
C GLU A 262 -24.58 -23.40 30.09
N LEU A 263 -24.73 -22.68 28.97
CA LEU A 263 -23.63 -22.44 28.04
C LEU A 263 -22.48 -21.68 28.71
N VAL A 264 -22.79 -20.64 29.48
CA VAL A 264 -21.78 -19.85 30.20
C VAL A 264 -21.10 -20.70 31.29
N VAL A 265 -21.88 -21.50 32.02
CA VAL A 265 -21.34 -22.48 32.99
C VAL A 265 -20.38 -23.45 32.31
N ALA A 266 -20.77 -24.01 31.16
CA ALA A 266 -19.94 -24.96 30.40
C ALA A 266 -18.62 -24.33 29.93
N LEU A 267 -18.66 -23.13 29.32
CA LEU A 267 -17.46 -22.43 28.86
C LEU A 267 -16.51 -22.11 30.02
N LEU A 268 -17.04 -21.61 31.14
CA LEU A 268 -16.22 -21.33 32.33
C LEU A 268 -15.64 -22.61 32.93
N ALA A 269 -16.39 -23.71 32.95
CA ALA A 269 -15.92 -24.98 33.48
C ALA A 269 -14.76 -25.56 32.65
N VAL A 270 -14.82 -25.46 31.32
CA VAL A 270 -13.72 -25.88 30.42
C VAL A 270 -12.46 -25.08 30.69
N VAL A 271 -12.59 -23.74 30.79
CA VAL A 271 -11.44 -22.86 31.07
C VAL A 271 -10.88 -23.09 32.48
N LYS A 272 -11.75 -23.31 33.49
CA LYS A 272 -11.35 -23.69 34.87
C LYS A 272 -10.69 -25.06 34.95
N ALA A 273 -11.04 -26.00 34.06
CA ALA A 273 -10.32 -27.26 33.92
C ALA A 273 -8.92 -27.09 33.30
N GLY A 274 -8.62 -25.92 32.73
CA GLY A 274 -7.36 -25.62 32.02
C GLY A 274 -7.38 -25.97 30.53
N ALA A 275 -8.54 -26.36 30.00
CA ALA A 275 -8.71 -26.72 28.60
C ALA A 275 -9.19 -25.52 27.75
N ALA A 276 -9.13 -25.67 26.42
CA ALA A 276 -9.69 -24.71 25.48
C ALA A 276 -11.08 -25.15 25.00
N CYS A 277 -11.98 -24.19 24.79
CA CYS A 277 -13.30 -24.45 24.21
C CYS A 277 -13.23 -24.53 22.68
N LEU A 278 -14.04 -25.40 22.09
CA LEU A 278 -14.32 -25.46 20.64
C LEU A 278 -15.84 -25.39 20.37
#